data_AF-A0A1A5YC13-F1
#
_entry.id   AF-A0A1A5YC13-F1
#
_cell.length_a   1.000
_cell.length_b   1.000
_cell.length_c   1.000
_cell.angle_alpha   90.00
_cell.angle_beta   90.00
_cell.angle_gamma   90.00
#
_symmetry.space_group_name_H-M   'P 1'
#
loop_
_entity.id
_entity.type
_entity.pdbx_description
1 polymer ?
#
loop_
_entity_poly.entity_id
_entity_poly.type
_entity_poly.pdbx_seq_one_letter_code
_entity_poly.pdbx_strand_id
1 'polypeptide(L)'
;MNHKNWLIAVVGLMSLAAGWMYLNDGFYFKDLLGMEQGSELAATSFWSKASMGLGAVLLVTLALRSRMKTAINDGQMILLLSFLFVIQLPALGLWTIGFFISGYGSLPGAVLHAVLLLAITLIFVTGKVNYAEDAKPSQ
;
A
#
# COMPACT_ATOMS: atom_id res chain seq x y z
N MET A 1 -19.00 -5.37 -9.99
CA MET A 1 -17.56 -5.50 -9.67
C MET A 1 -17.46 -6.36 -8.42
N ASN A 2 -16.75 -7.49 -8.45
CA ASN A 2 -16.68 -8.42 -7.30
C ASN A 2 -16.16 -7.70 -6.04
N HIS A 3 -16.66 -8.06 -4.85
CA HIS A 3 -16.27 -7.45 -3.57
C HIS A 3 -14.75 -7.36 -3.38
N LYS A 4 -14.00 -8.36 -3.87
CA LYS A 4 -12.53 -8.42 -3.84
C LYS A 4 -11.86 -7.32 -4.67
N ASN A 5 -12.39 -7.02 -5.86
CA ASN A 5 -11.86 -5.97 -6.72
C ASN A 5 -12.04 -4.59 -6.09
N TRP A 6 -13.14 -4.39 -5.34
CA TRP A 6 -13.36 -3.14 -4.61
C TRP A 6 -12.32 -2.95 -3.50
N LEU A 7 -12.02 -4.01 -2.74
CA LEU A 7 -10.99 -3.96 -1.71
C LEU A 7 -9.59 -3.70 -2.29
N ILE A 8 -9.24 -4.31 -3.43
CA ILE A 8 -7.98 -4.02 -4.15
C ILE A 8 -7.94 -2.56 -4.61
N ALA A 9 -9.05 -2.01 -5.12
CA ALA A 9 -9.13 -0.60 -5.50
C ALA A 9 -8.93 0.32 -4.30
N VAL A 10 -9.55 0.00 -3.15
CA VAL A 10 -9.35 0.75 -1.90
C VAL A 10 -7.89 0.71 -1.45
N VAL A 11 -7.22 -0.45 -1.49
CA VAL A 11 -5.79 -0.56 -1.18
C VAL A 11 -4.95 0.34 -2.10
N GLY A 12 -5.25 0.34 -3.39
CA GLY A 12 -4.57 1.23 -4.35
C GLY A 12 -4.73 2.70 -4.00
N LEU A 13 -5.96 3.14 -3.73
CA LEU A 13 -6.26 4.52 -3.34
C LEU A 13 -5.63 4.90 -2.00
N MET A 14 -5.64 4.01 -1.01
CA MET A 14 -4.97 4.22 0.28
C MET A 14 -3.46 4.33 0.10
N SER A 15 -2.86 3.56 -0.82
CA SER A 15 -1.43 3.67 -1.12
C SER A 15 -1.08 5.02 -1.76
N LEU A 16 -1.94 5.54 -2.64
CA LEU A 16 -1.79 6.90 -3.16
C LEU A 16 -1.89 7.94 -2.05
N ALA A 17 -2.88 7.80 -1.15
CA ALA A 17 -3.06 8.70 -0.01
C ALA A 17 -1.86 8.67 0.94
N ALA A 18 -1.30 7.49 1.23
CA ALA A 18 -0.09 7.35 2.04
C ALA A 18 1.10 8.07 1.38
N GLY A 19 1.26 7.89 0.07
CA GLY A 19 2.29 8.59 -0.69
C GLY A 19 2.14 10.12 -0.70
N TRP A 20 0.89 10.61 -0.72
CA TRP A 20 0.57 12.03 -0.58
C TRP A 20 0.88 12.60 0.81
N MET A 21 0.67 11.81 1.87
CA MET A 21 1.00 12.23 3.24
C MET A 21 2.49 12.49 3.43
N TYR A 22 3.36 11.74 2.76
CA TYR A 22 4.81 12.00 2.76
C TYR A 22 5.21 13.31 2.08
N LEU A 23 4.38 13.84 1.18
CA LEU A 23 4.62 15.12 0.49
C LEU A 23 4.09 16.32 1.28
N ASN A 24 3.18 16.09 2.23
CA ASN A 24 2.66 17.15 3.09
C ASN A 24 3.56 17.30 4.32
N ASP A 25 4.32 18.38 4.34
CA ASP A 25 5.28 18.82 5.37
C ASP A 25 4.75 18.86 6.83
N GLY A 26 3.45 18.61 7.05
CA GLY A 26 2.82 18.68 8.37
C GLY A 26 2.78 17.37 9.17
N PHE A 27 3.09 16.22 8.57
CA PHE A 27 2.86 14.91 9.22
C PHE A 27 4.13 14.14 9.61
N TYR A 28 5.29 14.51 9.07
CA TYR A 28 6.52 13.74 9.20
C TYR A 28 7.66 14.59 9.75
N PHE A 29 8.23 14.16 10.88
CA PHE A 29 9.60 14.37 11.40
C PHE A 29 10.44 15.60 11.02
N LYS A 30 9.86 16.75 10.66
CA LYS A 30 10.62 17.93 10.22
C LYS A 30 11.63 18.46 11.26
N ASP A 31 11.47 18.02 12.51
CA ASP A 31 12.29 18.39 13.66
C ASP A 31 13.11 17.20 14.23
N LEU A 32 13.11 16.02 13.61
CA LEU A 32 13.76 14.83 14.18
C LEU A 32 15.27 14.80 13.95
N LEU A 33 15.73 15.03 12.72
CA LEU A 33 17.14 14.88 12.37
C LEU A 33 17.90 16.22 12.23
N GLY A 34 17.27 17.36 12.52
CA GLY A 34 17.95 18.66 12.60
C GLY A 34 18.81 19.00 11.36
N MET A 35 20.13 18.89 11.47
CA MET A 35 21.09 19.17 10.39
C MET A 35 21.03 18.19 9.20
N GLU A 36 20.37 17.05 9.34
CA GLU A 36 20.24 15.99 8.32
C GLU A 36 18.96 16.11 7.46
N GLN A 37 18.38 17.32 7.39
CA GLN A 37 17.11 17.60 6.70
C GLN A 37 17.09 17.13 5.23
N GLY A 38 18.25 17.08 4.55
CA GLY A 38 18.37 16.54 3.20
C GLY A 38 18.15 15.02 3.10
N SER A 39 18.61 14.26 4.11
CA SER A 39 18.41 12.80 4.20
C SER A 39 16.94 12.46 4.48
N GLU A 40 16.28 13.27 5.32
CA GLU A 40 14.83 13.17 5.58
C GLU A 40 14.01 13.35 4.30
N LEU A 41 14.29 14.40 3.53
CA LEU A 41 13.62 14.68 2.27
C LEU A 41 13.82 13.56 1.23
N ALA A 42 15.01 12.96 1.19
CA ALA A 42 15.27 11.82 0.31
C ALA A 42 14.46 10.59 0.73
N ALA A 43 14.40 10.31 2.04
CA ALA A 43 13.62 9.20 2.57
C ALA A 43 12.12 9.39 2.33
N THR A 44 11.55 10.55 2.66
CA THR A 44 10.12 10.85 2.41
C THR A 44 9.79 10.81 0.92
N SER A 45 10.68 11.34 0.06
CA SER A 45 10.53 11.27 -1.40
C SER A 45 10.51 9.82 -1.91
N PHE A 46 11.38 8.95 -1.37
CA PHE A 46 11.39 7.53 -1.70
C PHE A 46 10.07 6.86 -1.32
N TRP A 47 9.62 7.00 -0.07
CA TRP A 47 8.38 6.37 0.40
C TRP A 47 7.14 6.91 -0.32
N SER A 48 7.14 8.21 -0.63
CA SER A 48 6.10 8.84 -1.45
C SER A 48 6.02 8.20 -2.83
N LYS A 49 7.13 8.20 -3.58
CA LYS A 49 7.20 7.65 -4.93
C LYS A 49 6.88 6.16 -4.96
N ALA A 50 7.39 5.39 -4.00
CA ALA A 50 7.12 3.96 -3.90
C ALA A 50 5.64 3.69 -3.65
N SER A 51 5.02 4.36 -2.67
CA SER A 51 3.61 4.19 -2.34
C SER A 51 2.68 4.64 -3.46
N MET A 52 2.94 5.82 -4.05
CA MET A 52 2.14 6.33 -5.18
C MET A 52 2.32 5.47 -6.42
N GLY A 53 3.56 5.11 -6.77
CA GLY A 53 3.88 4.31 -7.94
C GLY A 53 3.23 2.93 -7.88
N LEU A 54 3.41 2.19 -6.78
CA LEU A 54 2.81 0.88 -6.62
C LEU A 54 1.28 0.95 -6.54
N GLY A 55 0.71 1.97 -5.87
CA GLY A 55 -0.73 2.21 -5.82
C GLY A 55 -1.33 2.48 -7.20
N ALA A 56 -0.69 3.35 -8.00
CA ALA A 56 -1.12 3.67 -9.36
C ALA A 56 -1.03 2.44 -10.26
N VAL A 57 0.07 1.70 -10.22
CA VAL A 57 0.24 0.47 -11.01
C VAL A 57 -0.83 -0.55 -10.64
N LEU A 58 -1.12 -0.75 -9.34
CA LEU A 58 -2.19 -1.66 -8.89
C LEU A 58 -3.56 -1.26 -9.47
N LEU A 59 -3.91 0.03 -9.43
CA LEU A 59 -5.18 0.54 -9.97
C LEU A 59 -5.26 0.37 -11.49
N VAL A 60 -4.17 0.67 -12.20
CA VAL A 60 -4.09 0.50 -13.66
C VAL A 60 -4.22 -0.98 -14.04
N THR A 61 -3.50 -1.87 -13.37
CA THR A 61 -3.59 -3.32 -13.63
C THR A 61 -4.98 -3.87 -13.29
N LEU A 62 -5.65 -3.35 -12.26
CA LEU A 62 -7.04 -3.68 -11.97
C LEU A 62 -8.00 -3.19 -13.07
N ALA A 63 -7.82 -1.96 -13.56
CA ALA A 63 -8.65 -1.38 -14.63
C ALA A 63 -8.48 -2.13 -15.97
N LEU A 64 -7.27 -2.62 -16.26
CA LEU A 64 -6.95 -3.36 -17.48
C LEU A 64 -7.27 -4.86 -17.39
N ARG A 65 -7.79 -5.35 -16.25
CA ARG A 65 -8.04 -6.78 -16.00
C ARG A 65 -8.87 -7.47 -17.08
N SER A 66 -9.90 -6.79 -17.61
CA SER A 66 -10.78 -7.36 -18.66
C SER A 66 -10.08 -7.60 -19.99
N ARG A 67 -8.90 -7.02 -20.21
CA ARG A 67 -8.12 -7.15 -21.45
C ARG A 67 -6.96 -8.14 -21.35
N MET A 68 -6.80 -8.81 -20.20
CA MET A 68 -5.66 -9.68 -19.91
C MET A 68 -6.11 -11.11 -19.65
N LYS A 69 -5.23 -12.09 -19.93
CA LYS A 69 -5.46 -13.48 -19.54
C LYS A 69 -5.54 -13.57 -18.01
N THR A 70 -6.54 -14.28 -17.49
CA THR A 70 -6.85 -14.38 -16.04
C THR A 70 -5.62 -14.75 -15.21
N ALA A 71 -4.88 -15.80 -15.60
CA ALA A 71 -3.70 -16.26 -14.86
C ALA A 71 -2.58 -15.21 -14.76
N ILE A 72 -2.35 -14.44 -15.83
CA ILE A 72 -1.33 -13.38 -15.84
C ILE A 72 -1.76 -12.24 -14.92
N ASN A 73 -3.03 -11.83 -15.01
CA ASN A 73 -3.56 -10.76 -14.18
C ASN A 73 -3.52 -11.12 -12.68
N ASP A 74 -3.92 -12.34 -12.33
CA ASP A 74 -3.91 -12.81 -10.95
C ASP A 74 -2.48 -12.89 -10.39
N GLY A 75 -1.53 -13.40 -11.17
CA GLY A 75 -0.11 -13.41 -10.80
C GLY A 75 0.46 -12.00 -10.59
N GLN A 76 0.14 -11.06 -11.50
CA GLN A 76 0.56 -9.67 -11.37
C GLN A 76 -0.07 -8.97 -10.14
N MET A 77 -1.36 -9.21 -9.88
CA MET A 77 -2.05 -8.69 -8.70
C MET A 77 -1.40 -9.18 -7.41
N ILE A 78 -1.14 -10.48 -7.31
CA ILE A 78 -0.46 -11.09 -6.16
C ILE A 78 0.92 -10.47 -5.96
N LEU A 79 1.68 -10.29 -7.04
CA LEU A 79 3.02 -9.71 -6.97
C LEU A 79 2.99 -8.23 -6.51
N LEU A 80 2.08 -7.43 -7.08
CA LEU A 80 1.92 -6.01 -6.71
C LEU A 80 1.47 -5.85 -5.25
N LEU A 81 0.51 -6.65 -4.80
CA LEU A 81 0.06 -6.65 -3.41
C LEU A 81 1.18 -7.09 -2.46
N SER A 82 2.01 -8.05 -2.88
CA SER A 82 3.19 -8.48 -2.10
C SER A 82 4.24 -7.38 -1.99
N PHE A 83 4.55 -6.69 -3.10
CA PHE A 83 5.48 -5.54 -3.07
C PHE A 83 4.93 -4.40 -2.21
N LEU A 84 3.64 -4.09 -2.32
CA LEU A 84 2.99 -3.12 -1.44
C LEU A 84 3.12 -3.56 0.02
N PHE A 85 2.87 -4.82 0.36
CA PHE A 85 3.03 -5.30 1.72
C PHE A 85 4.46 -5.08 2.25
N VAL A 86 5.47 -5.48 1.47
CA VAL A 86 6.89 -5.36 1.85
C VAL A 86 7.32 -3.91 2.01
N ILE A 87 6.85 -3.00 1.15
CA ILE A 87 7.17 -1.56 1.25
C ILE A 87 6.43 -0.91 2.42
N GLN A 88 5.20 -1.31 2.70
CA GLN A 88 4.39 -0.63 3.71
C GLN A 88 4.71 -1.06 5.14
N LEU A 89 5.35 -2.22 5.33
CA LEU A 89 5.81 -2.70 6.63
C LEU A 89 6.91 -1.81 7.29
N PRO A 90 8.03 -1.49 6.61
CA PRO A 90 9.01 -0.53 7.13
C PRO A 90 8.44 0.89 7.24
N ALA A 91 7.54 1.29 6.33
CA ALA A 91 6.83 2.56 6.43
C ALA A 91 6.01 2.65 7.73
N LEU A 92 5.23 1.63 8.07
CA LEU A 92 4.52 1.54 9.35
C LEU A 92 5.48 1.67 10.53
N GLY A 93 6.62 0.98 10.48
CA GLY A 93 7.66 1.08 11.51
C GLY A 93 8.13 2.51 11.71
N LEU A 94 8.45 3.22 10.63
CA LEU A 94 8.91 4.61 10.69
C LEU A 94 7.85 5.56 11.28
N TRP A 95 6.60 5.47 10.84
CA TRP A 95 5.51 6.28 11.39
C TRP A 95 5.22 5.97 12.85
N THR A 96 5.37 4.72 13.26
CA THR A 96 5.20 4.29 14.66
C THR A 96 6.32 4.85 15.53
N ILE A 97 7.57 4.78 15.07
CA ILE A 97 8.70 5.45 15.73
C ILE A 97 8.43 6.94 15.84
N GLY A 98 7.86 7.55 14.80
CA GLY A 98 7.51 8.97 14.82
C GLY A 98 6.49 9.34 15.84
N PHE A 99 5.45 8.53 15.96
CA PHE A 99 4.47 8.70 17.02
C PHE A 99 5.11 8.66 18.42
N PHE A 100 6.09 7.78 18.66
CA PHE A 100 6.78 7.71 19.95
C PHE A 100 7.71 8.89 20.23
N ILE A 101 8.24 9.57 19.21
CA ILE A 101 9.19 10.69 19.39
C ILE A 101 8.52 12.06 19.31
N SER A 102 7.67 12.30 18.31
CA SER A 102 7.03 13.60 18.04
C SER A 102 5.56 13.68 18.49
N GLY A 103 4.95 12.56 18.90
CA GLY A 103 3.59 12.50 19.41
C GLY A 103 2.51 12.40 18.32
N TYR A 104 1.33 12.97 18.60
CA TYR A 104 0.10 12.71 17.84
C TYR A 104 0.14 13.10 16.36
N GLY A 105 1.07 13.96 15.92
CA GLY A 105 1.19 14.36 14.51
C GLY A 105 1.48 13.19 13.56
N SER A 106 2.16 12.14 14.04
CA SER A 106 2.52 10.96 13.23
C SER A 106 1.51 9.80 13.33
N LEU A 107 0.51 9.90 14.22
CA LEU A 107 -0.51 8.87 14.39
C LEU A 107 -1.35 8.61 13.13
N PRO A 108 -1.81 9.62 12.36
CA PRO A 108 -2.60 9.39 11.15
C PRO A 108 -1.87 8.53 10.12
N GLY A 109 -0.56 8.72 9.96
CA GLY A 109 0.24 7.92 9.03
C GLY A 109 0.39 6.49 9.52
N ALA A 110 0.69 6.28 10.80
CA ALA A 110 0.78 4.93 11.39
C ALA A 110 -0.54 4.15 11.22
N VAL A 111 -1.68 4.78 11.50
CA VAL A 111 -3.00 4.18 11.30
C VAL A 111 -3.24 3.86 9.83
N LEU A 112 -2.94 4.77 8.91
CA LEU A 112 -3.12 4.54 7.48
C LEU A 112 -2.33 3.32 6.98
N HIS A 113 -1.04 3.22 7.35
CA HIS A 113 -0.22 2.07 6.96
C HIS A 113 -0.70 0.76 7.61
N ALA A 114 -1.13 0.79 8.87
CA ALA A 114 -1.67 -0.38 9.55
C ALA A 114 -2.96 -0.90 8.89
N VAL A 115 -3.90 0.00 8.55
CA VAL A 115 -5.14 -0.36 7.86
C VAL A 115 -4.84 -0.88 6.45
N LEU A 116 -3.86 -0.30 5.76
CA LEU A 116 -3.44 -0.75 4.43
C LEU A 116 -2.86 -2.18 4.48
N LEU A 117 -1.96 -2.46 5.42
CA LEU A 117 -1.40 -3.81 5.62
C LEU A 117 -2.47 -4.83 6.03
N LEU A 118 -3.42 -4.43 6.88
CA LEU A 118 -4.56 -5.26 7.25
C LEU A 118 -5.42 -5.59 6.02
N ALA A 119 -5.74 -4.60 5.19
CA ALA A 119 -6.52 -4.79 3.97
C ALA A 119 -5.83 -5.73 2.98
N ILE A 120 -4.50 -5.59 2.79
CA ILE A 120 -3.72 -6.52 1.96
C ILE A 120 -3.77 -7.94 2.53
N THR A 121 -3.60 -8.09 3.85
CA THR A 121 -3.69 -9.39 4.52
C THR A 121 -5.05 -10.03 4.33
N LEU A 122 -6.14 -9.26 4.47
CA LEU A 122 -7.51 -9.72 4.24
C LEU A 122 -7.72 -10.19 2.79
N ILE A 123 -7.15 -9.48 1.80
CA ILE A 123 -7.18 -9.92 0.40
C ILE A 123 -6.52 -11.30 0.24
N PHE A 124 -5.34 -11.51 0.84
CA PHE A 124 -4.64 -12.80 0.74
C PHE A 124 -5.38 -13.94 1.44
N VAL A 125 -5.90 -13.70 2.64
CA VAL A 125 -6.63 -14.72 3.43
C VAL A 125 -7.93 -15.11 2.74
N THR A 126 -8.72 -14.14 2.28
CA THR A 126 -10.01 -14.39 1.60
C THR A 126 -9.84 -14.80 0.13
N GLY A 127 -8.69 -14.50 -0.47
CA GLY A 127 -8.32 -14.90 -1.83
C GLY A 127 -8.13 -16.41 -1.94
N LYS A 128 -7.36 -17.01 -1.01
CA LYS A 128 -7.07 -18.45 -0.97
C LYS A 128 -8.32 -19.35 -0.94
N VAL A 129 -9.44 -18.84 -0.44
CA VAL A 129 -10.69 -19.61 -0.32
C VAL A 129 -11.37 -19.85 -1.67
N ASN A 130 -11.15 -19.00 -2.70
CA ASN A 130 -11.90 -19.11 -3.97
C ASN A 130 -11.05 -19.47 -5.20
N TYR A 131 -9.73 -19.25 -5.19
CA TYR A 131 -8.89 -19.67 -6.33
C TYR A 131 -8.88 -21.20 -6.53
N ALA A 132 -9.23 -21.97 -5.48
CA ALA A 132 -9.41 -23.41 -5.56
C ALA A 132 -10.79 -23.83 -6.12
N GLU A 133 -11.80 -22.97 -6.04
CA GLU A 133 -13.15 -23.25 -6.56
C GLU A 133 -13.27 -22.88 -8.05
N ASP A 134 -12.63 -21.80 -8.47
CA ASP A 134 -12.60 -21.35 -9.88
C ASP A 134 -11.76 -22.27 -10.79
N ALA A 135 -11.01 -23.21 -10.22
CA ALA A 135 -10.22 -24.23 -10.93
C ALA A 135 -11.02 -25.49 -11.29
N LYS A 136 -12.30 -25.59 -10.88
CA LYS A 136 -13.16 -26.69 -11.34
C LYS A 136 -13.66 -26.39 -12.76
N PRO A 137 -13.38 -27.25 -13.75
CA PRO A 137 -13.96 -27.08 -15.08
C PRO A 137 -15.48 -27.11 -14.94
N SER A 138 -16.15 -26.13 -15.54
CA SER A 138 -17.60 -26.16 -15.75
C SER A 138 -17.95 -27.45 -16.47
N GLN A 139 -18.70 -28.33 -15.79
CA GLN A 139 -19.34 -29.47 -16.44
C GLN A 139 -20.51 -28.99 -17.32
#